data_AF-A0A9W4UNY1-F1
#
_entry.id   AF-A0A9W4UNY1-F1
#
_cell.length_a   1.000
_cell.length_b   1.000
_cell.length_c   1.000
_cell.angle_alpha   90.00
_cell.angle_beta   90.00
_cell.angle_gamma   90.00
#
_symmetry.space_group_name_H-M   'P 1'
#
loop_
_entity.id
_entity.type
_entity.pdbx_description
1 polymer ?
#
loop_
_entity_poly.entity_id
_entity_poly.type
_entity_poly.pdbx_seq_one_letter_code
_entity_poly.pdbx_strand_id
1 'polypeptide(L)' 'MCYQVVERYSVCRCLYYKHAVDPCAAYGQSGHTVQEKTVLVGYTCNSHSSHRTQLGYGMGVLPDSGYESGAYPPTR' A
#
# COMPACT_ATOMS: atom_id res chain seq x y z
N MET A 1 -10.15 17.02 15.93
CA MET A 1 -10.92 16.33 14.86
C MET A 1 -10.29 14.97 14.68
N CYS A 2 -11.09 13.90 14.74
CA CYS A 2 -10.58 12.56 14.50
C CYS A 2 -10.35 12.35 13.01
N TYR A 3 -9.30 11.63 12.69
CA TYR A 3 -8.96 11.32 11.31
C TYR A 3 -8.94 9.82 11.10
N GLN A 4 -9.36 9.40 9.92
CA GLN A 4 -9.16 8.03 9.46
C GLN A 4 -8.39 8.07 8.16
N VAL A 5 -7.15 7.59 8.21
CA VAL A 5 -6.34 7.48 7.01
C VAL A 5 -6.84 6.29 6.21
N VAL A 6 -7.16 6.53 4.95
CA VAL A 6 -7.60 5.50 4.01
C VAL A 6 -6.64 5.52 2.84
N GLU A 7 -5.87 4.45 2.73
CA GLU A 7 -4.93 4.27 1.65
C GLU A 7 -5.67 3.66 0.47
N ARG A 8 -5.51 4.29 -0.70
CA ARG A 8 -6.11 3.83 -1.95
C ARG A 8 -5.07 3.80 -3.03
N TYR A 9 -5.28 2.92 -3.99
CA TYR A 9 -4.38 2.85 -5.10
C TYR A 9 -4.50 4.07 -6.03
N SER A 10 -3.35 4.55 -6.51
CA SER A 10 -3.30 5.77 -7.32
C SER A 10 -4.09 5.69 -8.63
N VAL A 11 -4.12 4.51 -9.27
CA VAL A 11 -4.71 4.36 -10.61
C VAL A 11 -6.19 3.97 -10.57
N CYS A 12 -6.60 2.98 -9.77
CA CYS A 12 -8.01 2.55 -9.68
C CYS A 12 -8.79 3.07 -8.46
N ARG A 13 -8.13 3.71 -7.49
CA ARG A 13 -8.75 4.20 -6.23
C ARG A 13 -9.41 3.12 -5.37
N CYS A 14 -9.15 1.84 -5.62
CA CYS A 14 -9.60 0.77 -4.75
C CYS A 14 -8.93 0.88 -3.37
N LEU A 15 -9.59 0.35 -2.35
CA LEU A 15 -9.07 0.33 -0.99
C LEU A 15 -7.80 -0.53 -0.93
N TYR A 16 -6.69 0.08 -0.53
CA TYR A 16 -5.48 -0.65 -0.17
C TYR A 16 -5.52 -1.05 1.29
N TYR A 17 -5.70 -0.06 2.17
CA TYR A 17 -5.77 -0.27 3.61
C TYR A 17 -6.60 0.81 4.29
N LYS A 18 -7.36 0.41 5.31
CA LYS A 18 -8.13 1.32 6.15
C LYS A 18 -7.55 1.28 7.56
N HIS A 19 -6.95 2.39 7.97
CA HIS A 19 -6.38 2.51 9.31
C HIS A 19 -7.48 2.63 10.36
N ALA A 20 -7.11 2.33 11.60
CA ALA A 20 -7.92 2.73 12.75
C ALA A 20 -8.11 4.25 12.77
N VAL A 21 -9.18 4.69 13.39
CA VAL A 21 -9.42 6.12 13.62
C VAL A 21 -8.36 6.61 14.60
N ASP A 22 -7.66 7.69 14.24
CA ASP A 22 -6.81 8.45 15.16
C ASP A 22 -7.71 9.30 16.06
N PRO A 23 -7.86 8.94 17.35
CA PRO A 23 -8.78 9.61 18.23
C PRO A 23 -8.19 10.93 18.69
N CYS A 24 -8.94 12.01 18.48
CA CYS A 24 -8.65 13.28 19.15
C CYS A 24 -9.29 13.30 20.55
N ALA A 25 -8.97 14.33 21.35
CA ALA A 25 -9.48 14.46 22.72
C ALA A 25 -11.02 14.46 22.86
N ALA A 26 -11.75 14.74 21.78
CA ALA A 26 -13.21 14.72 21.74
C ALA A 26 -13.81 13.43 21.15
N TYR A 27 -13.00 12.37 20.97
CA TYR A 27 -13.47 11.10 20.42
C TYR A 27 -14.59 10.52 21.28
N GLY A 28 -15.69 10.09 20.64
CA GLY A 28 -16.89 9.54 21.31
C GLY A 28 -17.88 10.59 21.83
N GLN A 29 -17.60 11.89 21.71
CA GLN A 29 -18.55 12.95 22.03
C GLN A 29 -19.66 13.04 20.97
N SER A 30 -20.87 13.43 21.37
CA SER A 30 -22.00 13.63 20.44
C SER A 30 -21.71 14.77 19.47
N GLY A 31 -22.09 14.59 18.20
CA GLY A 31 -21.80 15.55 17.13
C GLY A 31 -20.34 15.55 16.66
N HIS A 32 -19.50 14.65 17.18
CA HIS A 32 -18.12 14.50 16.72
C HIS A 32 -18.05 13.73 15.39
N THR A 33 -17.46 14.32 14.35
CA THR A 33 -17.29 13.69 13.04
C THR A 33 -15.86 13.19 12.83
N VAL A 34 -15.74 11.99 12.28
CA VAL A 34 -14.46 11.45 11.81
C VAL A 34 -14.27 11.88 10.37
N GLN A 35 -13.13 12.49 10.07
CA GLN A 35 -12.77 12.89 8.71
C GLN A 35 -11.89 11.83 8.05
N GLU A 36 -12.32 11.32 6.90
CA GLU A 36 -11.50 10.42 6.09
C GLU A 36 -10.44 11.23 5.34
N LYS A 37 -9.17 10.82 5.46
CA LYS A 37 -8.07 11.34 4.66
C LYS A 37 -7.60 10.26 3.71
N THR A 38 -7.88 10.45 2.42
CA THR A 38 -7.40 9.53 1.39
C THR A 38 -5.95 9.83 1.05
N VAL A 39 -5.11 8.81 1.13
CA VAL A 39 -3.72 8.86 0.65
C VAL A 39 -3.61 7.92 -0.55
N LEU A 40 -3.10 8.42 -1.66
CA LEU A 40 -2.85 7.61 -2.84
C LEU A 40 -1.50 6.91 -2.70
N VAL A 41 -1.51 5.58 -2.72
CA VAL A 41 -0.33 4.74 -2.53
C VAL A 41 -0.20 3.72 -3.66
N GLY A 42 1.04 3.34 -3.99
CA GLY A 42 1.34 2.33 -5.00
C GLY A 42 0.80 2.64 -6.41
N TYR A 43 1.03 1.72 -7.34
CA TYR A 43 0.55 1.81 -8.74
C TYR A 43 -0.27 0.56 -9.07
N THR A 44 -1.58 0.66 -9.34
CA THR A 44 -2.40 -0.53 -9.67
C THR A 44 -3.66 -0.30 -10.50
N CYS A 45 -3.87 -1.22 -11.44
CA CYS A 45 -5.12 -1.57 -12.11
C CYS A 45 -4.80 -2.78 -13.02
N ASN A 46 -5.74 -3.24 -13.86
CA ASN A 46 -6.00 -4.64 -14.25
C ASN A 46 -6.45 -5.52 -13.05
N SER A 47 -7.21 -4.89 -12.14
CA SER A 47 -7.78 -5.39 -10.87
C SER A 47 -6.76 -5.79 -9.80
N HIS A 48 -5.66 -5.03 -9.69
CA HIS A 48 -4.50 -5.29 -8.84
C HIS A 48 -3.60 -6.46 -9.32
N SER A 49 -3.86 -6.94 -10.54
CA SER A 49 -2.93 -7.45 -11.57
C SER A 49 -1.95 -8.60 -11.27
N SER A 50 -2.31 -9.60 -10.44
CA SER A 50 -1.87 -11.03 -10.49
C SER A 50 -1.37 -11.70 -9.19
N HIS A 51 -1.45 -11.08 -7.99
CA HIS A 51 -1.04 -11.78 -6.76
C HIS A 51 -2.21 -12.23 -5.89
N ARG A 52 -2.40 -13.57 -5.91
CA ARG A 52 -3.05 -14.40 -4.90
C ARG A 52 -2.80 -13.84 -3.50
N THR A 53 -3.83 -13.87 -2.66
CA THR A 53 -3.65 -13.85 -1.20
C THR A 53 -2.78 -15.04 -0.83
N GLN A 54 -1.46 -14.89 -0.88
CA GLN A 54 -0.55 -15.80 -0.19
C GLN A 54 -0.66 -15.43 1.28
N LEU A 55 -1.75 -15.91 1.89
CA LEU A 55 -1.69 -16.35 3.27
C LEU A 55 -0.43 -17.22 3.35
N GLY A 56 0.56 -16.71 4.08
CA GLY A 56 1.88 -17.30 4.17
C GLY A 56 1.84 -18.73 4.68
N TYR A 57 1.72 -19.68 3.78
CA TYR A 57 2.28 -21.01 3.94
C TYR A 57 3.21 -21.22 2.74
N GLY A 58 4.50 -21.18 3.06
CA GLY A 58 5.59 -20.99 2.13
C GLY A 58 5.65 -22.00 0.99
N MET A 59 6.12 -21.53 -0.15
CA MET A 59 7.06 -22.22 -1.02
C MET A 59 7.53 -21.20 -2.06
N GLY A 60 8.82 -20.88 -2.02
CA GLY A 60 9.42 -19.76 -2.72
C GLY A 60 9.46 -19.90 -4.23
N VAL A 61 9.33 -18.75 -4.90
CA VAL A 61 9.98 -18.45 -6.17
C VAL A 61 10.28 -16.95 -6.14
N LEU A 62 11.57 -16.60 -6.12
CA LEU A 62 12.03 -15.22 -6.19
C LEU A 62 11.70 -14.65 -7.59
N PRO A 63 11.18 -13.41 -7.71
CA PRO A 63 11.11 -12.74 -9.00
C PRO A 63 12.52 -12.29 -9.40
N ASP A 64 13.03 -12.88 -10.48
CA ASP A 64 14.29 -12.52 -11.14
C ASP A 64 14.30 -11.02 -11.46
N SER A 65 14.95 -10.25 -10.60
CA SER A 65 15.21 -8.84 -10.84
C SER A 65 16.44 -8.77 -11.73
N GLY A 66 16.21 -8.85 -13.04
CA GLY A 66 17.24 -8.72 -14.08
C GLY A 66 17.85 -7.31 -14.13
N TYR A 67 18.67 -6.98 -13.13
CA TYR A 67 19.63 -5.88 -13.20
C TYR A 67 21.03 -6.47 -13.49
N GLU A 68 21.32 -6.78 -14.75
CA GLU A 68 22.72 -6.98 -15.14
C GLU A 68 23.38 -5.60 -15.28
N SER A 69 24.07 -5.17 -14.23
CA SER A 69 25.05 -4.10 -14.34
C SER A 69 26.29 -4.68 -15.03
N GLY A 70 26.45 -4.38 -16.32
CA GLY A 70 27.58 -4.86 -17.12
C GLY A 70 28.92 -4.63 -16.43
N ALA A 71 29.68 -5.70 -16.25
CA ALA A 71 31.03 -5.64 -15.72
C ALA A 71 31.95 -4.96 -16.76
N TYR A 72 32.55 -3.83 -16.38
CA TYR A 72 33.61 -3.19 -17.15
C TYR A 72 34.79 -4.17 -17.31
N PRO A 73 35.42 -4.26 -18.49
CA PRO A 73 36.63 -5.06 -18.64
C PRO A 73 37.78 -4.38 -17.88
N PRO A 74 38.49 -5.07 -16.97
CA PRO A 74 39.76 -4.56 -16.50
C PRO A 74 40.76 -4.66 -17.65
N THR A 75 41.21 -3.50 -18.11
CA THR A 75 42.45 -3.36 -18.86
C THR A 75 43.59 -3.78 -17.96
N ARG A 76 44.31 -4.85 -18.31
CA ARG A 76 45.77 -4.87 -18.54
C ARG A 76 46.28 -6.29 -18.80
#